data_AF-A0A540W9X2-F1
#
_entry.id   AF-A0A540W9X2-F1
#
_cell.length_a   1.000
_cell.length_b   1.000
_cell.length_c   1.000
_cell.angle_alpha   90.00
_cell.angle_beta   90.00
_cell.angle_gamma   90.00
#
_symmetry.space_group_name_H-M   'P 1'
#
loop_
_entity.id
_entity.type
_entity.pdbx_description
1 polymer ?
#
loop_
_entity_poly.entity_id
_entity_poly.type
_entity_poly.pdbx_seq_one_letter_code
_entity_poly.pdbx_strand_id
1 'polypeptide(L)'
;MDRCVVLVDAGYLLGASASLLAGEPSRSRVMVDHTALIASLRERAEEETGLPLLRIYWFDAAPERRPLPEHRRLRVLPRVTVRLGALTRAEGRWVQKGVDAAMHAELSELARNRACADVVLVTGDGDLLPGMMSAKEHGVAVHLWALQAADGDFNQSEDLVGEADERRVLDRDWITRSVSLREQLPPFPSSGPPPEIAKILAAPPASPRPAAAETPAPPAEPEPSAPHKVVPTPKDLAGRAQAHVQPAPQPVAPAAANGPVLRWSSDRGYVDRPAEQPCAADSLPTLAQLTTAEQRWADREEDITAIGGDPHEVGQVFARRWTERLGDKERLTVIWSDYPRIPHKVDGELLRYAARFGLLAHKDDQIDEHDRYAIRAGFWKELAARVPGGEQIVVDD
;
A
#
# COMPACT_ATOMS: atom_id res chain seq x y z
N MET A 1 -27.22 -21.24 22.35
CA MET A 1 -26.36 -20.20 21.74
C MET A 1 -26.15 -20.67 20.33
N ASP A 2 -26.81 -20.03 19.36
CA ASP A 2 -27.13 -20.75 18.11
C ASP A 2 -26.61 -19.93 16.93
N ARG A 3 -25.29 -19.70 16.88
CA ARG A 3 -24.63 -18.91 15.82
C ARG A 3 -23.28 -19.51 15.48
N CYS A 4 -22.90 -19.42 14.21
CA CYS A 4 -21.57 -19.79 13.75
C CYS A 4 -20.71 -18.57 13.41
N VAL A 5 -19.39 -18.74 13.45
CA VAL A 5 -18.39 -17.74 13.03
C VAL A 5 -17.43 -18.41 12.04
N VAL A 6 -16.99 -17.67 11.03
CA VAL A 6 -15.98 -18.15 10.08
C VAL A 6 -14.68 -17.38 10.30
N LEU A 7 -13.56 -18.09 10.45
CA LEU A 7 -12.22 -17.54 10.49
C LEU A 7 -11.49 -17.99 9.22
N VAL A 8 -11.08 -17.03 8.39
CA VAL A 8 -10.44 -17.28 7.11
C VAL A 8 -8.99 -16.83 7.15
N ASP A 9 -8.06 -17.75 6.94
CA ASP A 9 -6.70 -17.43 6.55
C ASP A 9 -6.65 -17.15 5.03
N ALA A 10 -6.48 -15.88 4.67
CA ALA A 10 -6.34 -15.47 3.27
C ALA A 10 -5.01 -15.94 2.66
N GLY A 11 -3.97 -16.17 3.48
CA GLY A 11 -2.70 -16.81 3.15
C GLY A 11 -2.95 -18.13 2.45
N TYR A 12 -3.47 -19.05 3.23
CA TYR A 12 -3.86 -20.36 2.80
C TYR A 12 -4.92 -20.33 1.68
N LEU A 13 -6.06 -19.66 1.88
CA LEU A 13 -7.19 -19.74 0.94
C LEU A 13 -6.80 -19.26 -0.47
N LEU A 14 -6.18 -18.09 -0.58
CA LEU A 14 -5.81 -17.52 -1.87
C LEU A 14 -4.59 -18.23 -2.48
N GLY A 15 -3.64 -18.67 -1.65
CA GLY A 15 -2.49 -19.46 -2.09
C GLY A 15 -2.92 -20.82 -2.66
N ALA A 16 -3.77 -21.55 -1.94
CA ALA A 16 -4.32 -22.83 -2.39
C ALA A 16 -5.21 -22.68 -3.62
N SER A 17 -6.00 -21.60 -3.71
CA SER A 17 -6.77 -21.28 -4.93
C SER A 17 -5.86 -21.05 -6.13
N ALA A 18 -4.77 -20.30 -5.96
CA ALA A 18 -3.79 -20.06 -7.01
C ALA A 18 -3.09 -21.35 -7.44
N SER A 19 -2.67 -22.20 -6.49
CA SER A 19 -2.10 -23.51 -6.82
C SER A 19 -3.08 -24.39 -7.59
N LEU A 20 -4.35 -24.44 -7.17
CA LEU A 20 -5.37 -25.28 -7.82
C LEU A 20 -5.68 -24.81 -9.25
N LEU A 21 -5.74 -23.49 -9.48
CA LEU A 21 -6.13 -22.94 -10.78
C LEU A 21 -4.93 -22.69 -11.72
N ALA A 22 -3.81 -22.22 -11.19
CA ALA A 22 -2.65 -21.76 -11.96
C ALA A 22 -1.41 -22.67 -11.84
N GLY A 23 -1.46 -23.70 -10.98
CA GLY A 23 -0.34 -24.62 -10.71
C GLY A 23 0.76 -24.04 -9.82
N GLU A 24 0.66 -22.78 -9.39
CA GLU A 24 1.65 -22.11 -8.54
C GLU A 24 0.95 -21.33 -7.42
N PRO A 25 1.50 -21.28 -6.18
CA PRO A 25 0.91 -20.59 -5.02
C PRO A 25 1.07 -19.06 -5.09
N SER A 26 0.92 -18.47 -6.28
CA SER A 26 1.10 -17.03 -6.50
C SER A 26 -0.22 -16.30 -6.58
N ARG A 27 -0.55 -15.54 -5.53
CA ARG A 27 -1.77 -14.70 -5.45
C ARG A 27 -1.89 -13.71 -6.62
N SER A 28 -0.78 -13.28 -7.23
CA SER A 28 -0.80 -12.32 -8.35
C SER A 28 -1.39 -12.89 -9.65
N ARG A 29 -1.47 -14.23 -9.77
CA ARG A 29 -2.02 -14.94 -10.93
C ARG A 29 -3.53 -15.15 -10.88
N VAL A 30 -4.17 -14.88 -9.74
CA VAL A 30 -5.63 -15.05 -9.59
C VAL A 30 -6.32 -13.71 -9.40
N MET A 31 -7.54 -13.61 -9.91
CA MET A 31 -8.48 -12.55 -9.59
C MET A 31 -9.57 -13.11 -8.70
N VAL A 32 -9.94 -12.37 -7.66
CA VAL A 32 -10.90 -12.81 -6.66
C VAL A 32 -12.07 -11.82 -6.62
N ASP A 33 -13.27 -12.32 -6.93
CA ASP A 33 -14.50 -11.64 -6.58
C ASP A 33 -14.79 -11.90 -5.09
N HIS A 34 -14.35 -10.95 -4.27
CA HIS A 34 -14.51 -11.02 -2.83
C HIS A 34 -15.98 -10.96 -2.41
N THR A 35 -16.87 -10.36 -3.20
CA THR A 35 -18.29 -10.30 -2.86
C THR A 35 -18.92 -11.67 -3.03
N ALA A 36 -18.65 -12.32 -4.17
CA ALA A 36 -19.10 -13.68 -4.44
C ALA A 36 -18.50 -14.67 -3.45
N LEU A 37 -17.18 -14.59 -3.17
CA LEU A 37 -16.49 -15.48 -2.25
C LEU A 37 -17.08 -15.40 -0.83
N ILE A 38 -17.28 -14.19 -0.31
CA ILE A 38 -17.86 -13.99 1.03
C ILE A 38 -19.32 -14.49 1.09
N ALA A 39 -20.10 -14.29 0.02
CA ALA A 39 -21.46 -14.81 -0.06
C ALA A 39 -21.47 -16.35 -0.04
N SER A 40 -20.61 -17.00 -0.83
CA SER A 40 -20.48 -18.46 -0.85
C SER A 40 -19.96 -19.04 0.46
N LEU A 41 -19.00 -18.39 1.12
CA LEU A 41 -18.54 -18.81 2.46
C LEU A 41 -19.66 -18.74 3.48
N ARG A 42 -20.47 -17.68 3.43
CA ARG A 42 -21.62 -17.51 4.32
C ARG A 42 -22.66 -18.59 4.10
N GLU A 43 -23.14 -18.75 2.87
CA GLU A 43 -24.15 -19.74 2.51
C GLU A 43 -23.70 -21.13 2.94
N ARG A 44 -22.45 -21.49 2.59
CA ARG A 44 -21.90 -22.79 2.97
C ARG A 44 -21.77 -22.96 4.48
N ALA A 45 -21.40 -21.93 5.22
CA ALA A 45 -21.24 -22.03 6.67
C ALA A 45 -22.60 -22.22 7.36
N GLU A 46 -23.62 -21.50 6.90
CA GLU A 46 -25.00 -21.64 7.40
C GLU A 46 -25.58 -23.01 7.05
N GLU A 47 -25.30 -23.56 5.85
CA GLU A 47 -25.70 -24.92 5.44
C GLU A 47 -25.04 -26.01 6.29
N GLU A 48 -23.72 -25.95 6.46
CA GLU A 48 -22.93 -27.02 7.09
C GLU A 48 -23.12 -27.05 8.61
N THR A 49 -23.17 -25.87 9.25
CA THR A 49 -23.38 -25.79 10.70
C THR A 49 -24.85 -25.84 11.09
N GLY A 50 -25.77 -25.54 10.16
CA GLY A 50 -27.19 -25.35 10.45
C GLY A 50 -27.48 -24.11 11.32
N LEU A 51 -26.49 -23.23 11.53
CA LEU A 51 -26.59 -22.06 12.39
C LEU A 51 -26.48 -20.76 11.59
N PRO A 52 -27.17 -19.68 12.01
CA PRO A 52 -27.02 -18.37 11.39
C PRO A 52 -25.61 -17.80 11.59
N LEU A 53 -25.05 -17.22 10.53
CA LEU A 53 -23.73 -16.60 10.56
C LEU A 53 -23.73 -15.31 11.39
N LEU A 54 -22.87 -15.28 12.41
CA LEU A 54 -22.59 -14.07 13.17
C LEU A 54 -21.70 -13.11 12.38
N ARG A 55 -20.49 -13.58 12.00
CA ARG A 55 -19.42 -12.78 11.38
C ARG A 55 -18.41 -13.66 10.65
N ILE A 56 -17.83 -13.14 9.57
CA ILE A 56 -16.63 -13.67 8.92
C ILE A 56 -15.45 -12.80 9.33
N TYR A 57 -14.44 -13.41 9.93
CA TYR A 57 -13.15 -12.80 10.21
C TYR A 57 -12.17 -13.16 9.12
N TRP A 58 -11.67 -12.15 8.42
CA TRP A 58 -10.72 -12.29 7.33
C TRP A 58 -9.33 -11.89 7.82
N PHE A 59 -8.42 -12.84 7.90
CA PHE A 59 -7.05 -12.62 8.33
C PHE A 59 -6.14 -12.58 7.11
N ASP A 60 -5.37 -11.50 6.98
CA ASP A 60 -4.41 -11.33 5.90
C ASP A 60 -3.21 -10.51 6.39
N ALA A 61 -2.15 -10.42 5.59
CA ALA A 61 -0.99 -9.59 5.90
C ALA A 61 -0.90 -8.41 4.94
N ALA A 62 -0.53 -7.24 5.45
CA ALA A 62 -0.29 -6.05 4.63
C ALA A 62 1.01 -5.34 5.05
N PRO A 63 1.71 -4.66 4.12
CA PRO A 63 2.83 -3.81 4.46
C PRO A 63 2.44 -2.78 5.52
N GLU A 64 3.23 -2.66 6.59
CA GLU A 64 2.95 -1.77 7.73
C GLU A 64 1.56 -1.97 8.38
N ARG A 65 0.91 -3.12 8.17
CA ARG A 65 -0.49 -3.37 8.56
C ARG A 65 -1.49 -2.37 7.96
N ARG A 66 -1.13 -1.68 6.87
CA ARG A 66 -1.99 -0.71 6.19
C ARG A 66 -2.92 -1.42 5.22
N PRO A 67 -4.25 -1.19 5.28
CA PRO A 67 -5.18 -1.84 4.37
C PRO A 67 -4.95 -1.47 2.90
N LEU A 68 -4.70 -2.50 2.08
CA LEU A 68 -4.64 -2.41 0.62
C LEU A 68 -6.03 -2.16 0.01
N PRO A 69 -6.14 -1.76 -1.26
CA PRO A 69 -7.44 -1.52 -1.91
C PRO A 69 -8.41 -2.71 -1.80
N GLU A 70 -7.92 -3.95 -1.92
CA GLU A 70 -8.73 -5.16 -1.74
C GLU A 70 -9.26 -5.31 -0.30
N HIS A 71 -8.42 -5.03 0.71
CA HIS A 71 -8.84 -5.06 2.12
C HIS A 71 -9.91 -4.01 2.42
N ARG A 72 -9.83 -2.84 1.79
CA ARG A 72 -10.84 -1.78 1.93
C ARG A 72 -12.18 -2.20 1.33
N ARG A 73 -12.17 -2.92 0.19
CA ARG A 73 -13.37 -3.51 -0.42
C ARG A 73 -13.98 -4.59 0.47
N LEU A 74 -13.16 -5.46 1.07
CA LEU A 74 -13.63 -6.46 2.02
C LEU A 74 -14.30 -5.83 3.27
N ARG A 75 -13.72 -4.76 3.82
CA ARG A 75 -14.21 -4.09 5.03
C ARG A 75 -15.60 -3.48 4.91
N VAL A 76 -16.08 -3.19 3.69
CA VAL A 76 -17.43 -2.65 3.47
C VAL A 76 -18.48 -3.75 3.28
N LEU A 77 -18.07 -5.01 3.16
CA LEU A 77 -19.00 -6.12 3.01
C LEU A 77 -19.74 -6.42 4.32
N PRO A 78 -21.04 -6.78 4.25
CA PRO A 78 -21.82 -7.09 5.45
C PRO A 78 -21.21 -8.23 6.25
N ARG A 79 -21.14 -8.06 7.58
CA ARG A 79 -20.65 -9.08 8.53
C ARG A 79 -19.21 -9.55 8.28
N VAL A 80 -18.39 -8.78 7.56
CA VAL A 80 -16.96 -9.06 7.38
C VAL A 80 -16.13 -8.17 8.30
N THR A 81 -15.10 -8.75 8.93
CA THR A 81 -14.12 -8.02 9.71
C THR A 81 -12.72 -8.41 9.30
N VAL A 82 -11.95 -7.45 8.76
CA VAL A 82 -10.59 -7.69 8.30
C VAL A 82 -9.59 -7.42 9.43
N ARG A 83 -8.75 -8.41 9.72
CA ARG A 83 -7.61 -8.37 10.64
C ARG A 83 -6.32 -8.46 9.84
N LEU A 84 -5.42 -7.50 10.03
CA LEU A 84 -4.19 -7.41 9.26
C LEU A 84 -2.97 -7.71 10.13
N GLY A 85 -2.25 -8.77 9.79
CA GLY A 85 -0.88 -9.03 10.22
C GLY A 85 0.12 -8.13 9.50
N ALA A 86 1.38 -8.21 9.91
CA ALA A 86 2.45 -7.46 9.27
C ALA A 86 3.03 -8.27 8.10
N LEU A 87 3.08 -7.68 6.91
CA LEU A 87 3.86 -8.23 5.81
C LEU A 87 5.27 -7.62 5.88
N THR A 88 6.26 -8.43 6.25
CA THR A 88 7.66 -8.00 6.41
C THR A 88 8.54 -8.69 5.38
N ARG A 89 9.54 -7.99 4.85
CA ARG A 89 10.56 -8.61 4.01
C ARG A 89 11.61 -9.26 4.91
N ALA A 90 11.82 -10.57 4.76
CA ALA A 90 12.89 -11.31 5.42
C ALA A 90 13.62 -12.12 4.35
N GLU A 91 14.96 -12.04 4.32
CA GLU A 91 15.80 -12.78 3.36
C GLU A 91 15.37 -12.60 1.89
N GLY A 92 14.97 -11.38 1.51
CA GLY A 92 14.51 -11.07 0.15
C GLY A 92 13.10 -11.57 -0.20
N ARG A 93 12.43 -12.31 0.70
CA ARG A 93 11.06 -12.81 0.51
C ARG A 93 10.06 -12.06 1.38
N TRP A 94 8.83 -11.95 0.90
CA TRP A 94 7.73 -11.43 1.69
C TRP A 94 7.25 -12.52 2.65
N VAL A 95 7.32 -12.23 3.95
CA VAL A 95 6.90 -13.13 5.03
C VAL A 95 5.76 -12.47 5.79
N GLN A 96 4.68 -13.23 5.97
CA GLN A 96 3.55 -12.84 6.80
C GLN A 96 3.89 -13.09 8.26
N LYS A 97 3.73 -12.09 9.13
CA LYS A 97 4.00 -12.19 10.56
C LYS A 97 2.77 -11.81 11.37
N GLY A 98 2.44 -12.66 12.34
CA GLY A 98 1.40 -12.41 13.35
C GLY A 98 -0.04 -12.58 12.85
N VAL A 99 -0.23 -13.23 11.71
CA VAL A 99 -1.57 -13.64 11.24
C VAL A 99 -2.08 -14.78 12.13
N ASP A 100 -1.26 -15.79 12.35
CA ASP A 100 -1.62 -17.00 13.12
C ASP A 100 -1.87 -16.68 14.59
N ALA A 101 -1.02 -15.84 15.17
CA ALA A 101 -1.22 -15.32 16.53
C ALA A 101 -2.54 -14.53 16.68
N ALA A 102 -2.92 -13.75 15.66
CA ALA A 102 -4.18 -13.01 15.68
C ALA A 102 -5.39 -13.94 15.51
N MET A 103 -5.28 -14.96 14.65
CA MET A 103 -6.30 -15.99 14.48
C MET A 103 -6.51 -16.79 15.77
N HIS A 104 -5.43 -17.25 16.38
CA HIS A 104 -5.46 -17.95 17.67
C HIS A 104 -6.14 -17.09 18.75
N ALA A 105 -5.72 -15.83 18.89
CA ALA A 105 -6.30 -14.93 19.90
C ALA A 105 -7.80 -14.69 19.69
N GLU A 106 -8.26 -14.45 18.45
CA GLU A 106 -9.68 -14.24 18.17
C GLU A 106 -10.47 -15.54 18.38
N LEU A 107 -9.94 -16.70 17.98
CA LEU A 107 -10.57 -18.01 18.23
C LEU A 107 -10.76 -18.27 19.72
N SER A 108 -9.70 -18.12 20.52
CA SER A 108 -9.76 -18.30 21.96
C SER A 108 -10.69 -17.28 22.63
N GLU A 109 -10.72 -16.03 22.17
CA GLU A 109 -11.61 -15.01 22.73
C GLU A 109 -13.08 -15.29 22.43
N LEU A 110 -13.41 -15.70 21.20
CA LEU A 110 -14.77 -16.09 20.80
C LEU A 110 -15.26 -17.28 21.64
N ALA A 111 -14.41 -18.29 21.82
CA ALA A 111 -14.74 -19.48 22.59
C ALA A 111 -14.90 -19.18 24.08
N ARG A 112 -13.95 -18.44 24.68
CA ARG A 112 -13.99 -18.04 26.10
C ARG A 112 -15.23 -17.23 26.45
N ASN A 113 -15.63 -16.32 25.57
CA ASN A 113 -16.83 -15.50 25.75
C ASN A 113 -18.12 -16.22 25.33
N ARG A 114 -18.02 -17.46 24.83
CA ARG A 114 -19.13 -18.23 24.24
C ARG A 114 -19.90 -17.41 23.21
N ALA A 115 -19.19 -16.74 22.30
CA ALA A 115 -19.81 -15.88 21.29
C ALA A 115 -20.59 -16.70 20.22
N CYS A 116 -20.15 -17.93 19.97
CA CYS A 116 -20.65 -18.88 18.98
C CYS A 116 -20.67 -20.30 19.55
N ALA A 117 -21.50 -21.17 18.94
CA ALA A 117 -21.48 -22.61 19.19
C ALA A 117 -20.52 -23.33 18.23
N ASP A 118 -20.49 -22.86 16.98
CA ASP A 118 -19.69 -23.47 15.92
C ASP A 118 -18.72 -22.46 15.33
N VAL A 119 -17.51 -22.91 15.05
CA VAL A 119 -16.50 -22.15 14.33
C VAL A 119 -16.09 -22.91 13.08
N VAL A 120 -16.17 -22.23 11.94
CA VAL A 120 -15.58 -22.68 10.69
C VAL A 120 -14.19 -22.08 10.56
N LEU A 121 -13.17 -22.92 10.44
CA LEU A 121 -11.79 -22.53 10.28
C LEU A 121 -11.30 -22.89 8.87
N VAL A 122 -10.96 -21.89 8.07
CA VAL A 122 -10.39 -22.07 6.73
C VAL A 122 -8.88 -21.82 6.81
N THR A 123 -8.11 -22.89 6.98
CA THR A 123 -6.64 -22.85 7.12
C THR A 123 -6.02 -24.20 6.78
N GLY A 124 -4.71 -24.20 6.51
CA GLY A 124 -3.88 -25.40 6.44
C GLY A 124 -2.74 -25.42 7.45
N ASP A 125 -2.58 -24.36 8.25
CA ASP A 125 -1.46 -24.20 9.17
C ASP A 125 -1.68 -24.95 10.49
N GLY A 126 -0.72 -25.81 10.85
CA GLY A 126 -0.71 -26.57 12.10
C GLY A 126 -0.50 -25.70 13.34
N ASP A 127 0.04 -24.49 13.18
CA ASP A 127 0.29 -23.56 14.30
C ASP A 127 -1.01 -23.11 15.01
N LEU A 128 -2.17 -23.32 14.38
CA LEU A 128 -3.48 -23.03 14.95
C LEU A 128 -4.03 -24.16 15.85
N LEU A 129 -3.38 -25.32 15.90
CA LEU A 129 -3.80 -26.47 16.70
C LEU A 129 -4.05 -26.12 18.18
N PRO A 130 -3.16 -25.37 18.88
CA PRO A 130 -3.43 -24.97 20.27
C PRO A 130 -4.69 -24.11 20.42
N GLY A 131 -5.01 -23.31 19.40
CA GLY A 131 -6.21 -22.47 19.40
C GLY A 131 -7.49 -23.30 19.22
N MET A 132 -7.44 -24.28 18.32
CA MET A 132 -8.54 -25.24 18.11
C MET A 132 -8.82 -26.05 19.36
N MET A 133 -7.79 -26.62 19.98
CA MET A 133 -7.94 -27.36 21.25
C MET A 133 -8.57 -26.49 22.33
N SER A 134 -8.07 -25.27 22.51
CA SER A 134 -8.62 -24.32 23.49
C SER A 134 -10.08 -23.97 23.19
N ALA A 135 -10.48 -23.83 21.93
CA ALA A 135 -11.88 -23.58 21.57
C ALA A 135 -12.78 -24.77 21.94
N LYS A 136 -12.34 -25.99 21.67
CA LYS A 136 -13.05 -27.22 22.02
C LYS A 136 -13.20 -27.41 23.53
N GLU A 137 -12.17 -27.07 24.32
CA GLU A 137 -12.26 -27.08 25.79
C GLU A 137 -13.37 -26.16 26.33
N HIS A 138 -13.70 -25.09 25.60
CA HIS A 138 -14.79 -24.18 25.94
C HIS A 138 -16.16 -24.62 25.38
N GLY A 139 -16.23 -25.78 24.73
CA GLY A 139 -17.45 -26.38 24.20
C GLY A 139 -17.88 -25.84 22.83
N VAL A 140 -16.95 -25.29 22.04
CA VAL A 140 -17.20 -24.85 20.67
C VAL A 140 -16.88 -25.99 19.70
N ALA A 141 -17.80 -26.31 18.79
CA ALA A 141 -17.55 -27.25 17.70
C ALA A 141 -16.72 -26.60 16.59
N VAL A 142 -15.69 -27.27 16.10
CA VAL A 142 -14.78 -26.72 15.08
C VAL A 142 -14.87 -27.50 13.77
N HIS A 143 -15.25 -26.79 12.72
CA HIS A 143 -15.35 -27.26 11.34
C HIS A 143 -14.12 -26.79 10.56
N LEU A 144 -13.23 -27.70 10.18
CA LEU A 144 -12.03 -27.40 9.41
C LEU A 144 -12.31 -27.52 7.90
N TRP A 145 -12.11 -26.43 7.17
CA TRP A 145 -12.31 -26.39 5.71
C TRP A 145 -10.98 -26.32 4.97
N ALA A 146 -10.78 -27.29 4.09
CA ALA A 146 -9.62 -27.38 3.20
C ALA A 146 -10.00 -26.91 1.80
N LEU A 147 -9.03 -26.40 1.03
CA LEU A 147 -9.19 -26.36 -0.42
C LEU A 147 -8.66 -27.65 -1.04
N GLN A 148 -9.30 -28.11 -2.12
CA GLN A 148 -8.78 -29.21 -2.92
C GLN A 148 -7.35 -28.88 -3.40
N ALA A 149 -6.40 -29.78 -3.16
CA ALA A 149 -5.04 -29.64 -3.68
C ALA A 149 -4.98 -29.98 -5.18
N ALA A 150 -4.06 -29.35 -5.91
CA ALA A 150 -3.87 -29.57 -7.34
C ALA A 150 -3.45 -31.02 -7.66
N ASP A 151 -2.57 -31.58 -6.83
CA ASP A 151 -1.95 -32.89 -7.05
C ASP A 151 -2.66 -34.04 -6.30
N GLY A 152 -3.76 -33.74 -5.60
CA GLY A 152 -4.46 -34.70 -4.74
C GLY A 152 -3.83 -34.92 -3.36
N ASP A 153 -2.68 -34.31 -3.09
CA ASP A 153 -2.00 -34.34 -1.80
C ASP A 153 -2.72 -33.51 -0.72
N PHE A 154 -2.39 -33.75 0.56
CA PHE A 154 -2.94 -32.98 1.67
C PHE A 154 -2.23 -31.63 1.79
N ASN A 155 -3.01 -30.54 1.84
CA ASN A 155 -2.51 -29.18 2.08
C ASN A 155 -2.84 -28.67 3.49
N GLN A 156 -3.09 -29.57 4.44
CA GLN A 156 -3.40 -29.27 5.83
C GLN A 156 -2.58 -30.16 6.75
N SER A 157 -2.24 -29.64 7.93
CA SER A 157 -1.63 -30.43 9.00
C SER A 157 -2.51 -31.62 9.41
N GLU A 158 -1.90 -32.81 9.54
CA GLU A 158 -2.59 -34.03 9.98
C GLU A 158 -3.12 -33.90 11.41
N ASP A 159 -2.36 -33.26 12.30
CA ASP A 159 -2.77 -33.04 13.69
C ASP A 159 -4.00 -32.13 13.75
N LEU A 160 -4.04 -31.10 12.91
CA LEU A 160 -5.17 -30.19 12.82
C LEU A 160 -6.43 -30.89 12.28
N VAL A 161 -6.25 -31.79 11.31
CA VAL A 161 -7.33 -32.62 10.78
C VAL A 161 -7.83 -33.62 11.83
N GLY A 162 -6.91 -34.20 12.62
CA GLY A 162 -7.23 -35.14 13.68
C GLY A 162 -8.01 -34.52 14.83
N GLU A 163 -7.74 -33.24 15.14
CA GLU A 163 -8.45 -32.54 16.21
C GLU A 163 -9.75 -31.84 15.82
N ALA A 164 -10.00 -31.61 14.52
CA ALA A 164 -11.24 -30.99 14.07
C ALA A 164 -12.45 -31.91 14.32
N ASP A 165 -13.60 -31.34 14.69
CA ASP A 165 -14.83 -32.12 14.88
C ASP A 165 -15.43 -32.53 13.55
N GLU A 166 -15.34 -31.64 12.56
CA GLU A 166 -15.74 -31.92 11.18
C GLU A 166 -14.69 -31.40 10.20
N ARG A 167 -14.49 -32.13 9.09
CA ARG A 167 -13.64 -31.70 7.98
C ARG A 167 -14.44 -31.64 6.68
N ARG A 168 -14.23 -30.58 5.91
CA ARG A 168 -14.80 -30.41 4.56
C ARG A 168 -13.72 -29.96 3.58
N VAL A 169 -13.89 -30.35 2.32
CA VAL A 169 -13.02 -29.94 1.22
C VAL A 169 -13.84 -29.09 0.26
N LEU A 170 -13.38 -27.87 0.01
CA LEU A 170 -13.90 -26.96 -0.99
C LEU A 170 -13.27 -27.33 -2.33
N ASP A 171 -14.10 -27.81 -3.25
CA ASP A 171 -13.68 -28.32 -4.55
C ASP A 171 -13.39 -27.20 -5.56
N ARG A 172 -12.86 -27.61 -6.72
CA ARG A 172 -12.60 -26.71 -7.84
C ARG A 172 -13.87 -25.98 -8.31
N ASP A 173 -15.00 -26.66 -8.35
CA ASP A 173 -16.26 -26.09 -8.86
C ASP A 173 -16.83 -25.03 -7.91
N TRP A 174 -16.54 -25.12 -6.62
CA TRP A 174 -16.88 -24.12 -5.62
C TRP A 174 -15.98 -22.89 -5.76
N ILE A 175 -14.65 -23.08 -5.85
CA ILE A 175 -13.72 -21.93 -5.89
C ILE A 175 -13.82 -21.15 -7.20
N THR A 176 -14.06 -21.82 -8.33
CA THR A 176 -14.14 -21.18 -9.66
C THR A 176 -15.33 -20.24 -9.83
N ARG A 177 -16.34 -20.33 -8.93
CA ARG A 177 -17.46 -19.37 -8.89
C ARG A 177 -17.04 -17.96 -8.46
N SER A 178 -15.93 -17.85 -7.73
CA SER A 178 -15.48 -16.59 -7.13
C SER A 178 -14.02 -16.25 -7.41
N VAL A 179 -13.21 -17.21 -7.86
CA VAL A 179 -11.80 -17.04 -8.21
C VAL A 179 -11.58 -17.46 -9.65
N SER A 180 -10.96 -16.59 -10.43
CA SER A 180 -10.58 -16.86 -11.82
C SER A 180 -9.11 -16.58 -12.06
N LEU A 181 -8.54 -17.18 -13.10
CA LEU A 181 -7.18 -16.84 -13.53
C LEU A 181 -7.15 -15.42 -14.05
N ARG A 182 -6.13 -14.67 -13.66
CA ARG A 182 -5.84 -13.37 -14.25
C ARG A 182 -5.34 -13.62 -15.67
N GLU A 183 -6.22 -13.42 -16.65
CA GLU A 183 -5.84 -13.43 -18.05
C GLU A 183 -4.88 -12.28 -18.30
N GLN A 184 -3.68 -12.58 -18.79
CA GLN A 184 -2.80 -11.55 -19.33
C GLN A 184 -3.47 -11.04 -20.60
N LEU A 185 -4.10 -9.86 -20.51
CA LEU A 185 -4.52 -9.15 -21.70
C LEU A 185 -3.31 -9.10 -22.65
N PRO A 186 -3.46 -9.49 -23.93
CA PRO A 186 -2.38 -9.36 -24.88
C PRO A 186 -1.91 -7.91 -24.88
N PRO A 187 -0.60 -7.65 -25.12
CA PRO A 187 -0.11 -6.29 -25.26
C PRO A 187 -1.03 -5.56 -26.23
N PHE A 188 -1.57 -4.41 -25.81
CA PHE A 188 -2.41 -3.58 -26.68
C PHE A 188 -1.73 -3.53 -28.05
N PRO A 189 -2.43 -3.85 -29.15
CA PRO A 189 -1.84 -3.67 -30.47
C PRO A 189 -1.33 -2.24 -30.52
N SER A 190 -0.08 -2.04 -30.96
CA SER A 190 0.50 -0.71 -31.07
C SER A 190 -0.54 0.17 -31.73
N SER A 191 -0.83 1.31 -31.10
CA SER A 191 -1.70 2.30 -31.71
C SER A 191 -1.17 2.49 -33.13
N GLY A 192 -1.97 2.13 -34.12
CA GLY A 192 -1.74 2.58 -35.49
C GLY A 192 -1.53 4.09 -35.49
N PRO A 193 -1.00 4.66 -36.58
CA PRO A 193 -0.72 6.09 -36.65
C PRO A 193 -1.90 6.88 -36.07
N PRO A 194 -1.65 7.84 -35.15
CA PRO A 194 -2.70 8.49 -34.40
C PRO A 194 -3.78 8.95 -35.37
N PRO A 195 -5.07 8.74 -35.06
CA PRO A 195 -6.12 9.25 -35.93
C PRO A 195 -5.86 10.73 -36.13
N GLU A 196 -5.86 11.16 -37.39
CA GLU A 196 -5.50 12.51 -37.81
C GLU A 196 -6.62 13.47 -37.34
N ILE A 197 -6.61 13.81 -36.04
CA ILE A 197 -7.57 14.72 -35.38
C ILE A 197 -7.59 16.08 -36.11
N ALA A 198 -6.51 16.42 -36.82
CA ALA A 198 -6.42 17.58 -37.69
C ALA A 198 -7.49 17.60 -38.81
N LYS A 199 -7.94 16.46 -39.34
CA LYS A 199 -9.03 16.43 -40.33
C LYS A 199 -10.41 16.64 -39.72
N ILE A 200 -10.60 16.28 -38.43
CA ILE A 200 -11.86 16.50 -37.72
C ILE A 200 -11.97 17.97 -37.28
N LEU A 201 -10.84 18.62 -36.94
CA LEU A 201 -10.77 20.04 -36.60
C LEU A 201 -10.72 20.99 -37.81
N ALA A 202 -10.38 20.48 -39.01
CA ALA A 202 -10.35 21.26 -40.25
C ALA A 202 -11.68 21.28 -41.01
N ALA A 203 -12.74 20.67 -40.47
CA ALA A 203 -14.08 20.81 -41.05
C ALA A 203 -14.57 22.26 -40.87
N PRO A 204 -14.93 22.99 -41.94
CA PRO A 204 -15.46 24.34 -41.82
C PRO A 204 -16.79 24.32 -41.05
N PRO A 205 -17.10 25.34 -40.23
CA PRO A 205 -18.39 25.42 -39.57
C PRO A 205 -19.49 25.44 -40.64
N ALA A 206 -20.45 24.52 -40.53
CA ALA A 206 -21.61 24.50 -41.40
C ALA A 206 -22.34 25.85 -41.33
N SER A 207 -22.49 26.50 -42.49
CA SER A 207 -23.26 27.74 -42.62
C SER A 207 -24.70 27.55 -42.12
N PRO A 208 -25.28 28.55 -41.44
CA PRO A 208 -26.67 28.47 -41.00
C PRO A 208 -27.59 28.44 -42.22
N ARG A 209 -28.38 27.37 -42.32
CA ARG A 209 -29.43 27.20 -43.35
C ARG A 209 -30.59 28.14 -43.00
N PRO A 210 -31.14 28.91 -43.95
CA PRO A 210 -32.24 29.83 -43.66
C PRO A 210 -33.50 29.09 -43.25
N ALA A 211 -34.13 29.58 -42.19
CA ALA A 211 -35.40 29.10 -41.66
C ALA A 211 -36.51 29.28 -42.71
N ALA A 212 -37.05 28.16 -43.19
CA ALA A 212 -38.33 28.14 -43.87
C ALA A 212 -39.44 28.12 -42.81
N ALA A 213 -40.39 29.04 -42.98
CA ALA A 213 -41.52 29.25 -42.08
C ALA A 213 -42.47 28.04 -42.10
N GLU A 214 -42.73 27.47 -40.92
CA GLU A 214 -43.91 26.66 -40.65
C GLU A 214 -44.73 27.31 -39.53
N THR A 215 -46.03 27.43 -39.80
CA THR A 215 -47.07 28.12 -39.04
C THR A 215 -47.33 27.46 -37.67
N PRO A 216 -47.70 28.21 -36.61
CA PRO A 216 -47.79 27.68 -35.25
C PRO A 216 -49.11 26.95 -34.97
N ALA A 217 -49.02 25.80 -34.28
CA ALA A 217 -50.13 25.13 -33.60
C ALA A 217 -50.23 25.59 -32.12
N PRO A 218 -51.42 25.61 -31.51
CA PRO A 218 -51.68 26.27 -30.22
C PRO A 218 -51.16 25.49 -28.99
N PRO A 219 -51.04 26.15 -27.81
CA PRO A 219 -50.22 25.70 -26.70
C PRO A 219 -50.93 24.74 -25.74
N ALA A 220 -50.21 23.73 -25.26
CA ALA A 220 -50.58 22.94 -24.08
C ALA A 220 -49.77 23.43 -22.87
N GLU A 221 -50.46 23.65 -21.76
CA GLU A 221 -49.94 24.14 -20.47
C GLU A 221 -49.06 23.11 -19.73
N PRO A 222 -48.22 23.55 -18.77
CA PRO A 222 -47.13 22.77 -18.19
C PRO A 222 -47.50 22.08 -16.87
N GLU A 223 -46.92 20.91 -16.62
CA GLU A 223 -46.92 20.24 -15.30
C GLU A 223 -45.46 19.97 -14.85
N PRO A 224 -45.16 20.01 -13.54
CA PRO A 224 -43.87 20.45 -13.01
C PRO A 224 -42.90 19.29 -12.74
N SER A 225 -41.66 19.40 -13.23
CA SER A 225 -40.55 18.53 -12.81
C SER A 225 -39.78 19.13 -11.63
N ALA A 226 -39.60 18.30 -10.60
CA ALA A 226 -38.99 18.64 -9.32
C ALA A 226 -37.52 19.11 -9.44
N PRO A 227 -37.05 19.99 -8.55
CA PRO A 227 -35.72 20.58 -8.64
C PRO A 227 -34.61 19.57 -8.31
N HIS A 228 -33.64 19.46 -9.23
CA HIS A 228 -32.38 18.76 -9.00
C HIS A 228 -31.64 19.38 -7.82
N LYS A 229 -31.31 18.55 -6.81
CA LYS A 229 -30.44 18.95 -5.69
C LYS A 229 -29.03 19.23 -6.22
N VAL A 230 -28.67 20.50 -6.28
CA VAL A 230 -27.30 20.96 -6.50
C VAL A 230 -26.49 20.57 -5.27
N VAL A 231 -25.52 19.66 -5.44
CA VAL A 231 -24.56 19.32 -4.39
C VAL A 231 -23.51 20.43 -4.34
N PRO A 232 -23.29 21.12 -3.21
CA PRO A 232 -22.34 22.23 -3.12
C PRO A 232 -20.91 21.76 -3.35
N THR A 233 -20.13 22.57 -4.07
CA THR A 233 -18.71 22.31 -4.28
C THR A 233 -17.90 22.63 -3.01
N PRO A 234 -16.70 22.04 -2.82
CA PRO A 234 -15.88 22.23 -1.61
C PRO A 234 -15.58 23.71 -1.26
N LYS A 235 -15.68 24.61 -2.24
CA LYS A 235 -15.50 26.06 -2.07
C LYS A 235 -16.69 26.72 -1.32
N ASP A 236 -17.89 26.16 -1.44
CA ASP A 236 -19.12 26.68 -0.83
C ASP A 236 -19.22 26.34 0.67
N LEU A 237 -18.55 25.28 1.11
CA LEU A 237 -18.43 24.91 2.53
C LEU A 237 -17.43 25.80 3.28
N ALA A 238 -16.34 26.22 2.62
CA ALA A 238 -15.30 27.05 3.23
C ALA A 238 -15.78 28.48 3.56
N GLY A 239 -16.70 29.04 2.76
CA GLY A 239 -17.27 30.37 3.01
C GLY A 239 -18.26 30.43 4.17
N ARG A 240 -18.88 29.29 4.55
CA ARG A 240 -19.90 29.23 5.61
C ARG A 240 -19.32 29.12 7.02
N ALA A 241 -18.06 28.70 7.17
CA ALA A 241 -17.38 28.56 8.46
C ALA A 241 -16.90 29.91 9.05
N GLN A 242 -16.95 31.01 8.28
CA GLN A 242 -16.48 32.32 8.72
C GLN A 242 -17.59 33.25 9.27
N ALA A 243 -18.85 32.81 9.31
CA ALA A 243 -19.99 33.66 9.66
C ALA A 243 -20.53 33.50 11.11
N HIS A 244 -19.87 32.74 11.98
CA HIS A 244 -20.21 32.66 13.41
C HIS A 244 -18.97 32.87 14.29
N VAL A 245 -18.63 34.13 14.51
CA VAL A 245 -17.84 34.56 15.66
C VAL A 245 -18.70 35.53 16.45
N GLN A 246 -19.17 35.08 17.61
CA GLN A 246 -19.79 35.91 18.63
C GLN A 246 -18.75 36.88 19.23
N PRO A 247 -19.16 38.05 19.75
CA PRO A 247 -18.26 39.15 20.07
C PRO A 247 -17.39 38.87 21.30
N ALA A 248 -16.13 39.32 21.23
CA ALA A 248 -15.15 39.30 22.31
C ALA A 248 -15.55 40.24 23.48
N PRO A 249 -15.25 39.90 24.74
CA PRO A 249 -15.28 40.85 25.85
C PRO A 249 -14.02 41.73 25.87
N GLN A 250 -14.19 42.99 26.27
CA GLN A 250 -13.13 44.01 26.40
C GLN A 250 -12.11 43.69 27.51
N PRO A 251 -10.89 44.26 27.45
CA PRO A 251 -9.77 43.88 28.31
C PRO A 251 -9.81 44.57 29.69
N VAL A 252 -9.49 43.81 30.74
CA VAL A 252 -9.22 44.31 32.10
C VAL A 252 -7.70 44.35 32.31
N ALA A 253 -7.19 45.49 32.81
CA ALA A 253 -5.77 45.68 33.13
C ALA A 253 -5.32 44.81 34.34
N PRO A 254 -4.03 44.44 34.45
CA PRO A 254 -3.59 43.40 35.38
C PRO A 254 -3.21 43.97 36.76
N ALA A 255 -3.61 43.26 37.82
CA ALA A 255 -3.03 43.38 39.16
C ALA A 255 -2.07 42.20 39.39
N ALA A 256 -0.91 42.52 39.97
CA ALA A 256 0.24 41.63 40.15
C ALA A 256 -0.01 40.47 41.12
N ALA A 257 0.50 39.28 40.79
CA ALA A 257 0.84 38.24 41.76
C ALA A 257 1.97 37.35 41.19
N ASN A 258 3.03 37.22 41.99
CA ASN A 258 4.30 36.58 41.66
C ASN A 258 4.21 35.05 41.65
N GLY A 259 4.58 34.45 40.51
CA GLY A 259 4.90 33.02 40.34
C GLY A 259 5.76 32.86 39.08
N PRO A 260 6.68 31.88 38.99
CA PRO A 260 7.62 31.81 37.87
C PRO A 260 6.87 31.42 36.59
N VAL A 261 6.56 32.42 35.77
CA VAL A 261 6.06 32.23 34.41
C VAL A 261 7.27 32.00 33.52
N LEU A 262 7.37 30.81 32.93
CA LEU A 262 8.32 30.53 31.85
C LEU A 262 8.01 31.50 30.70
N ARG A 263 8.89 32.50 30.52
CA ARG A 263 8.85 33.41 29.38
C ARG A 263 9.91 32.96 28.38
N TRP A 264 9.46 32.55 27.20
CA TRP A 264 10.33 32.42 26.04
C TRP A 264 10.71 33.84 25.58
N SER A 265 11.91 34.31 25.94
CA SER A 265 12.54 35.42 25.22
C SER A 265 13.32 34.85 24.04
N SER A 266 12.94 35.24 22.83
CA SER A 266 13.65 34.91 21.59
C SER A 266 14.96 35.71 21.43
N ASP A 267 15.71 35.90 22.50
CA ASP A 267 16.98 36.64 22.52
C ASP A 267 18.14 35.75 22.96
N ARG A 268 18.24 34.58 22.34
CA ARG A 268 19.53 33.92 22.16
C ARG A 268 19.90 34.03 20.69
N GLY A 269 20.89 34.87 20.45
CA GLY A 269 21.46 35.24 19.17
C GLY A 269 21.31 34.16 18.11
N TYR A 270 20.57 34.52 17.07
CA TYR A 270 20.85 34.03 15.74
C TYR A 270 22.33 34.32 15.49
N VAL A 271 23.16 33.31 15.70
CA VAL A 271 24.45 33.30 15.02
C VAL A 271 24.04 33.21 13.56
N ASP A 272 24.17 34.31 12.81
CA ASP A 272 24.19 34.26 11.36
C ASP A 272 25.23 33.21 11.01
N ARG A 273 24.78 31.97 10.81
CA ARG A 273 25.55 30.98 10.11
C ARG A 273 25.73 31.64 8.75
N PRO A 274 26.96 31.97 8.33
CA PRO A 274 27.16 32.67 7.06
C PRO A 274 26.33 31.90 6.04
N ALA A 275 25.39 32.60 5.39
CA ALA A 275 24.53 31.99 4.37
C ALA A 275 25.44 31.10 3.53
N GLU A 276 25.21 29.79 3.59
CA GLU A 276 26.03 28.82 2.87
C GLU A 276 26.11 29.32 1.44
N GLN A 277 27.31 29.77 1.04
CA GLN A 277 27.53 30.27 -0.30
C GLN A 277 27.10 29.13 -1.22
N PRO A 278 26.13 29.33 -2.13
CA PRO A 278 25.69 28.27 -3.02
C PRO A 278 26.93 27.78 -3.75
N CYS A 279 27.34 26.54 -3.50
CA CYS A 279 28.50 26.00 -4.19
C CYS A 279 28.12 25.85 -5.67
N ALA A 280 29.09 25.93 -6.58
CA ALA A 280 28.82 25.75 -8.01
C ALA A 280 28.11 24.39 -8.29
N ALA A 281 28.28 23.41 -7.41
CA ALA A 281 27.64 22.10 -7.50
C ALA A 281 26.14 22.09 -7.11
N ASP A 282 25.60 23.10 -6.43
CA ASP A 282 24.14 23.22 -6.16
C ASP A 282 23.30 23.54 -7.42
N SER A 283 23.98 23.88 -8.51
CA SER A 283 23.38 24.11 -9.84
C SER A 283 23.21 22.83 -10.66
N LEU A 284 23.72 21.69 -10.17
CA LEU A 284 23.69 20.44 -10.90
C LEU A 284 22.29 19.80 -10.90
N PRO A 285 21.90 19.16 -12.02
CA PRO A 285 20.62 18.49 -12.12
C PRO A 285 20.59 17.23 -11.27
N THR A 286 19.42 16.96 -10.67
CA THR A 286 19.18 15.74 -9.89
C THR A 286 18.99 14.53 -10.80
N LEU A 287 19.15 13.32 -10.26
CA LEU A 287 18.91 12.08 -10.99
C LEU A 287 17.47 12.04 -11.56
N ALA A 288 16.47 12.50 -10.80
CA ALA A 288 15.09 12.58 -11.27
C ALA A 288 14.90 13.53 -12.48
N GLN A 289 15.70 14.60 -12.56
CA GLN A 289 15.66 15.53 -13.69
C GLN A 289 16.36 14.95 -14.93
N LEU A 290 17.38 14.13 -14.73
CA LEU A 290 18.13 13.47 -15.80
C LEU A 290 17.46 12.19 -16.33
N THR A 291 16.33 11.77 -15.75
CA THR A 291 15.72 10.46 -16.03
C THR A 291 14.31 10.54 -16.61
N THR A 292 14.11 9.84 -17.72
CA THR A 292 12.79 9.64 -18.30
C THR A 292 11.94 8.71 -17.44
N ALA A 293 10.62 8.70 -17.65
CA ALA A 293 9.70 7.85 -16.89
C ALA A 293 9.93 6.35 -17.16
N GLU A 294 10.29 5.99 -18.39
CA GLU A 294 10.60 4.62 -18.82
C GLU A 294 11.89 4.13 -18.17
N GLN A 295 12.95 4.94 -18.20
CA GLN A 295 14.21 4.63 -17.50
C GLN A 295 14.02 4.53 -16.00
N ARG A 296 13.23 5.44 -15.39
CA ARG A 296 12.85 5.34 -13.98
C ARG A 296 12.08 4.07 -13.65
N TRP A 297 11.39 3.46 -14.60
CA TRP A 297 10.75 2.17 -14.37
C TRP A 297 11.76 1.03 -14.46
N ALA A 298 12.60 1.01 -15.50
CA ALA A 298 13.64 0.00 -15.68
C ALA A 298 14.65 -0.03 -14.51
N ASP A 299 15.13 1.14 -14.07
CA ASP A 299 16.02 1.27 -12.91
C ASP A 299 15.43 0.65 -11.66
N ARG A 300 14.11 0.82 -11.46
CA ARG A 300 13.42 0.29 -10.28
C ARG A 300 13.31 -1.22 -10.32
N GLU A 301 13.17 -1.80 -11.51
CA GLU A 301 13.14 -3.25 -11.67
C GLU A 301 14.52 -3.87 -11.42
N GLU A 302 15.57 -3.20 -11.91
CA GLU A 302 16.95 -3.59 -11.64
C GLU A 302 17.30 -3.44 -10.14
N ASP A 303 16.88 -2.35 -9.50
CA ASP A 303 17.06 -2.11 -8.06
C ASP A 303 16.49 -3.23 -7.19
N ILE A 304 15.34 -3.78 -7.58
CA ILE A 304 14.63 -4.82 -6.83
C ILE A 304 15.40 -6.14 -6.85
N THR A 305 16.16 -6.40 -7.90
CA THR A 305 16.83 -7.67 -8.17
C THR A 305 18.33 -7.64 -7.88
N ALA A 306 18.98 -6.48 -8.01
CA ALA A 306 20.43 -6.35 -7.92
C ALA A 306 20.96 -5.83 -6.57
N ILE A 307 20.18 -5.05 -5.81
CA ILE A 307 20.68 -4.36 -4.60
C ILE A 307 20.27 -5.16 -3.35
N GLY A 308 21.26 -5.60 -2.57
CA GLY A 308 21.09 -6.49 -1.41
C GLY A 308 20.58 -5.79 -0.14
N GLY A 309 20.49 -4.45 -0.17
CA GLY A 309 20.07 -3.63 0.98
C GLY A 309 21.24 -3.17 1.86
N ASP A 310 22.49 -3.30 1.41
CA ASP A 310 23.65 -2.70 2.06
C ASP A 310 23.67 -1.16 1.84
N PRO A 311 23.74 -0.34 2.91
CA PRO A 311 23.80 1.13 2.78
C PRO A 311 24.90 1.63 1.84
N HIS A 312 26.07 0.98 1.88
CA HIS A 312 27.21 1.38 1.07
C HIS A 312 26.97 1.07 -0.42
N GLU A 313 26.44 -0.11 -0.75
CA GLU A 313 26.05 -0.48 -2.12
C GLU A 313 24.99 0.47 -2.71
N VAL A 314 23.97 0.83 -1.92
CA VAL A 314 22.91 1.76 -2.34
C VAL A 314 23.49 3.12 -2.74
N GLY A 315 24.46 3.62 -1.97
CA GLY A 315 25.19 4.86 -2.29
C GLY A 315 25.96 4.78 -3.61
N GLN A 316 26.64 3.66 -3.86
CA GLN A 316 27.39 3.44 -5.10
C GLN A 316 26.48 3.37 -6.33
N VAL A 317 25.38 2.62 -6.26
CA VAL A 317 24.48 2.46 -7.42
C VAL A 317 23.82 3.79 -7.79
N PHE A 318 23.42 4.60 -6.79
CA PHE A 318 22.90 5.93 -7.06
C PHE A 318 23.95 6.81 -7.75
N ALA A 319 25.17 6.87 -7.20
CA ALA A 319 26.26 7.66 -7.77
C ALA A 319 26.61 7.22 -9.20
N ARG A 320 26.66 5.91 -9.45
CA ARG A 320 26.92 5.32 -10.76
C ARG A 320 25.96 5.84 -11.82
N ARG A 321 24.66 5.69 -11.56
CA ARG A 321 23.60 6.11 -12.49
C ARG A 321 23.53 7.62 -12.66
N TRP A 322 23.74 8.37 -11.57
CA TRP A 322 23.73 9.82 -11.63
C TRP A 322 24.89 10.36 -12.46
N THR A 323 26.11 9.83 -12.26
CA THR A 323 27.28 10.25 -13.03
C THR A 323 27.22 9.81 -14.50
N GLU A 324 26.71 8.61 -14.80
CA GLU A 324 26.45 8.14 -16.18
C GLU A 324 25.51 9.07 -16.95
N ARG A 325 24.45 9.55 -16.29
CA ARG A 325 23.44 10.40 -16.91
C ARG A 325 23.84 11.86 -16.95
N LEU A 326 24.68 12.30 -16.01
CA LEU A 326 25.24 13.64 -16.04
C LEU A 326 26.22 13.80 -17.20
N GLY A 327 26.97 12.74 -17.55
CA GLY A 327 27.76 12.60 -18.79
C GLY A 327 28.98 13.52 -18.93
N ASP A 328 29.05 14.61 -18.16
CA ASP A 328 30.06 15.65 -18.27
C ASP A 328 31.12 15.52 -17.15
N LYS A 329 32.31 15.05 -17.51
CA LYS A 329 33.42 14.80 -16.56
C LYS A 329 33.91 16.08 -15.87
N GLU A 330 33.76 17.24 -16.51
CA GLU A 330 34.15 18.53 -15.91
C GLU A 330 33.20 18.96 -14.80
N ARG A 331 31.95 18.46 -14.78
CA ARG A 331 31.02 18.69 -13.66
C ARG A 331 31.32 17.80 -12.46
N LEU A 332 31.88 16.61 -12.72
CA LEU A 332 32.28 15.67 -11.66
C LEU A 332 33.48 16.20 -10.85
N THR A 333 34.43 16.88 -11.49
CA THR A 333 35.55 17.52 -10.79
C THR A 333 35.11 18.69 -9.91
N VAL A 334 34.05 19.42 -10.30
CA VAL A 334 33.44 20.49 -9.48
C VAL A 334 32.76 19.94 -8.22
N ILE A 335 32.10 18.79 -8.31
CA ILE A 335 31.54 18.13 -7.11
C ILE A 335 32.65 17.59 -6.21
N TRP A 336 33.73 17.08 -6.81
CA TRP A 336 34.83 16.50 -6.05
C TRP A 336 35.51 17.52 -5.11
N SER A 337 35.57 18.80 -5.49
CA SER A 337 36.08 19.85 -4.59
C SER A 337 35.23 20.09 -3.34
N ASP A 338 33.97 19.64 -3.34
CA ASP A 338 33.07 19.77 -2.19
C ASP A 338 33.16 18.58 -1.22
N TYR A 339 33.99 17.56 -1.51
CA TYR A 339 34.24 16.44 -0.60
C TYR A 339 34.70 16.92 0.79
N PRO A 340 34.12 16.42 1.90
CA PRO A 340 33.21 15.27 2.02
C PRO A 340 31.70 15.61 1.95
N ARG A 341 31.32 16.86 1.64
CA ARG A 341 29.93 17.32 1.70
C ARG A 341 29.23 17.18 0.35
N ILE A 342 28.15 16.41 0.31
CA ILE A 342 27.31 16.27 -0.90
C ILE A 342 26.39 17.48 -1.01
N PRO A 343 26.21 18.07 -2.21
CA PRO A 343 25.25 19.16 -2.43
C PRO A 343 23.83 18.78 -1.96
N HIS A 344 23.14 19.69 -1.27
CA HIS A 344 21.92 19.37 -0.52
C HIS A 344 20.81 18.76 -1.38
N LYS A 345 20.65 19.22 -2.63
CA LYS A 345 19.64 18.66 -3.55
C LYS A 345 19.93 17.21 -3.93
N VAL A 346 21.21 16.88 -4.12
CA VAL A 346 21.67 15.53 -4.49
C VAL A 346 21.63 14.63 -3.25
N ASP A 347 22.10 15.10 -2.09
CA ASP A 347 22.03 14.37 -0.82
C ASP A 347 20.58 14.03 -0.45
N GLY A 348 19.68 15.02 -0.57
CA GLY A 348 18.25 14.81 -0.29
C GLY A 348 17.57 13.84 -1.27
N GLU A 349 18.09 13.68 -2.48
CA GLU A 349 17.61 12.67 -3.43
C GLU A 349 18.23 11.29 -3.18
N LEU A 350 19.53 11.23 -2.89
CA LEU A 350 20.26 10.03 -2.50
C LEU A 350 19.59 9.36 -1.29
N LEU A 351 19.25 10.14 -0.25
CA LEU A 351 18.58 9.60 0.92
C LEU A 351 17.13 9.14 0.62
N ARG A 352 16.40 9.86 -0.24
CA ARG A 352 15.06 9.40 -0.69
C ARG A 352 15.14 8.13 -1.54
N TYR A 353 16.20 7.98 -2.33
CA TYR A 353 16.48 6.77 -3.08
C TYR A 353 16.79 5.61 -2.11
N ALA A 354 17.65 5.83 -1.12
CA ALA A 354 18.01 4.84 -0.12
C ALA A 354 16.83 4.37 0.75
N ALA A 355 15.91 5.29 1.10
CA ALA A 355 14.69 4.97 1.85
C ALA A 355 13.82 3.88 1.17
N ARG A 356 13.94 3.70 -0.15
CA ARG A 356 13.19 2.67 -0.91
C ARG A 356 13.67 1.24 -0.61
N PHE A 357 14.89 1.08 -0.10
CA PHE A 357 15.52 -0.22 0.15
C PHE A 357 15.31 -0.72 1.58
N GLY A 358 14.48 -0.04 2.38
CA GLY A 358 14.17 -0.47 3.74
C GLY A 358 15.24 -0.09 4.78
N LEU A 359 16.17 0.79 4.42
CA LEU A 359 17.18 1.37 5.32
C LEU A 359 16.60 2.40 6.32
N LEU A 360 15.31 2.32 6.61
CA LEU A 360 14.62 3.24 7.52
C LEU A 360 14.67 2.69 8.95
N ALA A 361 15.13 3.49 9.90
CA ALA A 361 15.16 3.17 11.31
C ALA A 361 13.73 3.02 11.87
N HIS A 362 13.55 2.01 12.72
CA HIS A 362 12.25 1.52 13.22
C HIS A 362 11.42 2.50 14.08
N LYS A 363 11.85 3.76 14.27
CA LYS A 363 11.15 4.70 15.17
C LYS A 363 10.59 5.97 14.54
N ASP A 364 11.08 6.47 13.40
CA ASP A 364 10.64 7.79 12.91
C ASP A 364 10.58 7.93 11.37
N ASP A 365 10.55 6.83 10.60
CA ASP A 365 10.68 6.87 9.12
C ASP A 365 11.95 7.63 8.66
N GLN A 366 13.02 7.59 9.46
CA GLN A 366 14.30 8.21 9.16
C GLN A 366 15.37 7.14 9.00
N ILE A 367 16.25 7.29 8.01
CA ILE A 367 17.44 6.44 7.87
C ILE A 367 18.33 6.63 9.10
N ASP A 368 18.84 5.53 9.68
CA ASP A 368 19.74 5.59 10.83
C ASP A 368 20.95 6.48 10.50
N GLU A 369 21.49 7.18 11.51
CA GLU A 369 22.60 8.09 11.28
C GLU A 369 23.86 7.33 10.80
N HIS A 370 24.08 6.10 11.26
CA HIS A 370 25.16 5.25 10.77
C HIS A 370 24.96 4.88 9.28
N ASP A 371 23.74 4.47 8.92
CA ASP A 371 23.40 4.14 7.53
C ASP A 371 23.52 5.36 6.61
N ARG A 372 23.17 6.55 7.09
CA ARG A 372 23.37 7.81 6.36
C ARG A 372 24.84 8.06 6.05
N TYR A 373 25.74 7.81 7.00
CA TYR A 373 27.17 7.93 6.75
C TYR A 373 27.65 6.89 5.73
N ALA A 374 27.23 5.63 5.86
CA ALA A 374 27.59 4.56 4.94
C ALA A 374 27.07 4.79 3.49
N ILE A 375 25.85 5.30 3.33
CA ILE A 375 25.30 5.69 2.02
C ILE A 375 26.14 6.80 1.38
N ARG A 376 26.53 7.82 2.15
CA ARG A 376 27.36 8.92 1.64
C ARG A 376 28.77 8.46 1.32
N ALA A 377 29.35 7.56 2.11
CA ALA A 377 30.63 6.92 1.82
C ALA A 377 30.57 6.15 0.49
N GLY A 378 29.48 5.40 0.26
CA GLY A 378 29.20 4.73 -1.00
C GLY A 378 29.13 5.66 -2.21
N PHE A 379 28.45 6.78 -2.05
CA PHE A 379 28.38 7.80 -3.09
C PHE A 379 29.76 8.32 -3.48
N TRP A 380 30.59 8.67 -2.48
CA TRP A 380 31.93 9.21 -2.72
C TRP A 380 32.91 8.18 -3.28
N LYS A 381 32.82 6.91 -2.87
CA LYS A 381 33.66 5.82 -3.39
C LYS A 381 33.47 5.62 -4.90
N GLU A 382 32.23 5.62 -5.37
CA GLU A 382 31.94 5.50 -6.81
C GLU A 382 32.33 6.77 -7.58
N LEU A 383 32.17 7.96 -6.98
CA LEU A 383 32.60 9.22 -7.61
C LEU A 383 34.14 9.31 -7.72
N ALA A 384 34.86 8.85 -6.70
CA ALA A 384 36.32 8.83 -6.65
C ALA A 384 36.91 8.02 -7.83
N ALA A 385 36.28 6.90 -8.18
CA ALA A 385 36.68 6.05 -9.30
C ALA A 385 36.50 6.71 -10.68
N ARG A 386 35.74 7.81 -10.77
CA ARG A 386 35.38 8.47 -12.04
C ARG A 386 36.04 9.84 -12.22
N VAL A 387 36.68 10.38 -11.17
CA VAL A 387 37.35 11.69 -11.18
C VAL A 387 38.88 11.51 -11.19
N PRO A 388 39.62 12.21 -12.10
CA PRO A 388 41.09 12.15 -12.09
C PRO A 388 41.67 12.64 -10.76
N GLY A 389 42.40 11.76 -10.04
CA GLY A 389 43.01 12.06 -8.74
C GLY A 389 42.18 11.64 -7.51
N GLY A 390 41.00 11.04 -7.69
CA GLY A 390 40.14 10.58 -6.60
C GLY A 390 40.69 9.38 -5.81
N GLU A 391 41.56 8.57 -6.42
CA GLU A 391 42.15 7.36 -5.82
C GLU A 391 43.09 7.64 -4.61
N GLN A 392 43.48 8.90 -4.38
CA GLN A 392 44.41 9.27 -3.30
C GLN A 392 43.73 9.51 -1.94
N ILE A 393 42.40 9.61 -1.90
CA ILE A 393 41.64 9.77 -0.66
C ILE A 393 40.96 8.44 -0.37
N VAL A 394 41.58 7.63 0.49
CA VAL A 394 40.94 6.45 1.07
C VAL A 394 39.77 6.96 1.91
N VAL A 395 38.56 6.75 1.42
CA VAL A 395 37.35 6.83 2.23
C VAL A 395 37.42 5.59 3.12
N ASP A 396 37.87 5.75 4.37
CA ASP A 396 37.92 4.65 5.35
C ASP A 396 36.52 4.00 5.47
N ASP A 397 36.50 2.67 5.38
CA ASP A 397 35.30 1.80 5.41
C ASP A 397 34.49 1.92 6.72
#